data_AF-A0A382GFI5-F1
#
_entry.id   AF-A0A382GFI5-F1
#
_cell.length_a   1.000
_cell.length_b   1.000
_cell.length_c   1.000
_cell.angle_alpha   90.00
_cell.angle_beta   90.00
_cell.angle_gamma   90.00
#
_symmetry.space_group_name_H-M   'P 1'
#
loop_
_entity.id
_entity.type
_entity.pdbx_description
1 polymer ?
#
loop_
_entity_poly.entity_id
_entity_poly.type
_entity_poly.pdbx_seq_one_letter_code
_entity_poly.pdbx_strand_id
1 'polypeptide(L)'
;MAIMIECPGAVPDENGKTGRRCRKRNPLGTKTCSNCGQSLKRGGGLVYWIEWREEGRKKRQRIGPSKEAAELRLGEIRKALVEERHIDRDKGARMCLGE
;
A
#
# COMPACT_ATOMS: atom_id res chain seq x y z
N MET A 1 -7.55 -3.84 -1.51
CA MET A 1 -6.09 -3.77 -1.25
C MET A 1 -5.44 -3.02 -2.39
N ALA A 2 -4.47 -2.17 -2.11
CA ALA A 2 -3.81 -1.35 -3.12
C ALA A 2 -2.36 -1.06 -2.75
N ILE A 3 -1.51 -0.94 -3.77
CA ILE A 3 -0.16 -0.38 -3.61
C ILE A 3 -0.29 1.14 -3.71
N MET A 4 0.38 1.84 -2.81
CA MET A 4 0.46 3.29 -2.73
C MET A 4 1.91 3.73 -2.84
N ILE A 5 2.14 4.90 -3.42
CA ILE A 5 3.44 5.55 -3.58
C ILE A 5 3.46 6.79 -2.71
N GLU A 6 4.38 6.85 -1.76
CA GLU A 6 4.68 8.07 -1.00
C GLU A 6 5.56 9.00 -1.84
N CYS A 7 5.10 10.24 -1.98
CA CYS A 7 5.78 11.25 -2.77
C CYS A 7 7.05 11.75 -2.06
N PRO A 8 8.23 11.63 -2.70
CA PRO A 8 9.49 12.16 -2.17
C PRO A 8 9.65 13.67 -2.38
N GLY A 9 8.76 14.30 -3.14
CA GLY A 9 8.83 15.73 -3.46
C GLY A 9 8.78 16.62 -2.23
N ALA A 10 9.24 17.86 -2.37
CA ALA A 10 9.01 18.92 -1.41
C ALA A 10 7.85 19.80 -1.88
N VAL A 11 7.04 20.32 -0.95
CA VAL A 11 6.08 21.38 -1.26
C VAL A 11 6.86 22.69 -1.14
N PRO A 12 6.93 23.55 -2.17
CA PRO A 12 7.61 24.83 -2.05
C PRO A 12 6.91 25.69 -0.99
N ASP A 13 7.70 26.33 -0.13
CA ASP A 13 7.19 27.34 0.80
C ASP A 13 6.94 28.67 0.05
N GLU A 14 6.09 29.54 0.59
CA GLU A 14 5.72 30.85 0.00
C GLU A 14 6.94 31.74 -0.34
N ASN A 15 8.09 31.47 0.30
CA ASN A 15 9.36 32.18 0.06
C ASN A 15 10.33 31.46 -0.91
N GLY A 16 9.92 30.39 -1.60
CA GLY A 16 10.77 29.68 -2.57
C GLY A 16 11.93 28.86 -1.97
N LYS A 17 12.02 28.75 -0.64
CA LYS A 17 12.98 27.86 0.05
C LYS A 17 12.52 26.40 -0.01
N THR A 18 13.46 25.47 0.18
CA THR A 18 13.20 24.02 0.26
C THR A 18 12.14 23.73 1.33
N GLY A 19 10.87 23.66 0.93
CA GLY A 19 9.78 23.46 1.87
C GLY A 19 9.67 22.01 2.31
N ARG A 20 8.67 21.72 3.15
CA ARG A 20 8.53 20.41 3.82
C ARG A 20 8.36 19.28 2.79
N ARG A 21 8.87 18.08 3.12
CA ARG A 21 8.62 16.88 2.30
C ARG A 21 7.11 16.64 2.21
N CYS A 22 6.62 16.47 1.00
CA CYS A 22 5.22 16.25 0.66
C CYS A 22 4.66 15.03 1.40
N ARG A 23 5.34 13.88 1.33
CA ARG A 23 4.93 12.60 1.95
C ARG A 23 3.49 12.16 1.62
N LYS A 24 2.83 12.81 0.67
CA LYS A 24 1.49 12.44 0.21
C LYS A 24 1.57 11.07 -0.43
N ARG A 25 0.68 10.18 -0.01
CA ARG A 25 0.51 8.86 -0.60
C ARG A 25 -0.47 8.96 -1.76
N ASN A 26 -0.06 8.44 -2.91
CA ASN A 26 -0.83 8.43 -4.15
C ASN A 26 -0.98 6.97 -4.59
N PRO A 27 -2.09 6.56 -5.21
CA PRO A 27 -2.24 5.19 -5.69
C PRO A 27 -1.20 4.85 -6.78
N LEU A 28 -0.79 3.59 -6.83
CA LEU A 28 0.08 3.07 -7.88
C LEU A 28 -0.60 3.29 -9.25
N GLY A 29 0.10 3.94 -10.19
CA GLY A 29 -0.43 4.31 -11.51
C GLY A 29 -0.64 5.81 -11.70
N THR A 30 -0.72 6.59 -10.60
CA THR A 30 -0.72 8.05 -10.70
C THR A 30 0.61 8.57 -11.23
N LYS A 31 0.57 9.39 -12.28
CA LYS A 31 1.79 9.95 -12.92
C LYS A 31 2.43 11.06 -12.09
N THR A 32 1.62 11.82 -11.36
CA THR A 32 2.01 13.08 -10.73
C THR A 32 1.35 13.21 -9.36
N CYS A 33 2.09 13.66 -8.34
CA CYS A 33 1.54 13.81 -7.01
C CYS A 33 0.46 14.90 -6.97
N SER A 34 -0.74 14.56 -6.48
CA SER A 34 -1.87 15.50 -6.38
C SER A 34 -1.66 16.66 -5.40
N ASN A 35 -0.60 16.62 -4.58
CA ASN A 35 -0.32 17.65 -3.58
C ASN A 35 0.80 18.61 -3.96
N CYS A 36 1.86 18.12 -4.62
CA CYS A 36 3.05 18.93 -4.94
C CYS A 36 3.39 18.95 -6.42
N GLY A 37 2.63 18.27 -7.28
CA GLY A 37 2.91 18.22 -8.72
C GLY A 37 4.17 17.42 -9.11
N GLN A 38 4.86 16.78 -8.16
CA GLN A 38 6.07 16.02 -8.45
C GLN A 38 5.77 14.75 -9.25
N SER A 39 6.63 14.42 -10.21
CA SER A 39 6.47 13.20 -11.02
C SER A 39 6.74 11.93 -10.19
N LEU A 40 5.83 10.96 -10.28
CA LEU A 40 5.89 9.67 -9.54
C LEU A 40 6.33 8.50 -10.43
N LYS A 41 6.61 8.76 -11.72
CA LYS A 41 6.98 7.73 -12.72
C LYS A 41 8.47 7.43 -12.81
N ARG A 42 9.33 8.42 -12.60
CA ARG A 42 10.78 8.35 -12.88
C ARG A 42 11.66 8.93 -11.77
N GLY A 43 11.07 9.35 -10.65
CA GLY A 43 11.84 9.89 -9.53
C GLY A 43 12.54 8.78 -8.76
N GLY A 44 13.84 8.95 -8.48
CA GLY A 44 14.50 8.21 -7.42
C GLY A 44 13.88 8.54 -6.05
N GLY A 45 13.87 7.57 -5.13
CA GLY A 45 13.40 7.80 -3.75
C GLY A 45 11.89 7.66 -3.52
N LEU A 46 11.14 7.08 -4.47
CA LEU A 46 9.76 6.66 -4.23
C LEU A 46 9.72 5.64 -3.09
N VAL A 47 8.72 5.68 -2.22
CA VAL A 47 8.53 4.67 -1.18
C VAL A 47 7.17 4.02 -1.39
N TYR A 48 7.18 2.71 -1.60
CA TYR A 48 5.99 1.91 -1.78
C TYR A 48 5.38 1.49 -0.44
N TRP A 49 4.06 1.53 -0.40
CA TRP A 49 3.22 1.14 0.71
C TRP A 49 2.17 0.16 0.21
N ILE A 50 1.75 -0.77 1.06
CA ILE A 50 0.62 -1.65 0.79
C ILE A 50 -0.46 -1.33 1.81
N GLU A 51 -1.68 -1.09 1.33
CA GLU A 51 -2.87 -0.94 2.18
C GLU A 51 -3.85 -2.09 1.89
N TRP A 52 -4.27 -2.81 2.94
CA TRP A 52 -5.26 -3.87 2.85
C TRP A 52 -6.21 -3.85 4.04
N ARG A 53 -7.27 -4.64 3.94
CA ARG A 53 -8.19 -4.90 5.06
C ARG A 53 -8.04 -6.36 5.47
N GLU A 54 -7.94 -6.57 6.77
CA GLU A 54 -7.87 -7.88 7.43
C GLU A 54 -8.83 -7.79 8.62
N GLU A 55 -9.77 -8.73 8.74
CA GLU A 55 -10.80 -8.73 9.79
C GLU A 55 -11.50 -7.35 9.97
N GLY A 56 -11.83 -6.68 8.86
CA GLY A 56 -12.46 -5.36 8.88
C GLY A 56 -11.54 -4.17 9.22
N ARG A 57 -10.34 -4.41 9.77
CA ARG A 57 -9.34 -3.39 10.11
C ARG A 57 -8.47 -3.03 8.90
N LYS A 58 -8.19 -1.74 8.72
CA LYS A 58 -7.25 -1.27 7.69
C LYS A 58 -5.81 -1.45 8.19
N LYS A 59 -5.06 -2.32 7.53
CA LYS A 59 -3.62 -2.50 7.76
C LYS A 59 -2.81 -1.81 6.68
N ARG A 60 -1.63 -1.33 7.07
CA ARG A 60 -0.70 -0.59 6.22
C ARG A 60 0.71 -1.08 6.48
N GLN A 61 1.45 -1.34 5.42
CA GLN A 61 2.85 -1.71 5.53
C GLN A 61 3.72 -0.90 4.59
N ARG A 62 4.82 -0.39 5.13
CA ARG A 62 5.87 0.29 4.37
C ARG A 62 6.83 -0.77 3.82
N ILE A 63 7.04 -0.76 2.51
CA ILE A 63 7.92 -1.74 1.85
C ILE A 63 9.31 -1.15 1.58
N GLY A 64 9.35 0.12 1.17
CA GLY A 64 10.60 0.78 0.77
C GLY A 64 10.61 1.11 -0.72
N PRO A 65 11.79 1.34 -1.33
CA PRO A 65 11.88 1.90 -2.68
C PRO A 65 11.73 0.91 -3.84
N SER A 66 11.65 -0.40 -3.56
CA SER A 66 11.50 -1.41 -4.61
C SER A 66 10.03 -1.68 -4.93
N LYS A 67 9.64 -1.44 -6.19
CA LYS A 67 8.30 -1.77 -6.71
C LYS A 67 8.06 -3.27 -6.69
N GLU A 68 9.04 -4.04 -7.14
CA GLU A 68 8.97 -5.50 -7.20
C GLU A 68 8.76 -6.11 -5.81
N ALA A 69 9.48 -5.60 -4.80
CA ALA A 69 9.26 -6.01 -3.42
C ALA A 69 7.84 -5.71 -2.94
N ALA A 70 7.22 -4.61 -3.38
CA ALA A 70 5.84 -4.28 -3.03
C ALA A 70 4.83 -5.19 -3.73
N GLU A 71 5.09 -5.58 -4.99
CA GLU A 71 4.24 -6.52 -5.72
C GLU A 71 4.33 -7.93 -5.13
N LEU A 72 5.53 -8.40 -4.81
CA LEU A 72 5.76 -9.69 -4.14
C LEU A 72 5.04 -9.74 -2.79
N ARG A 73 5.23 -8.71 -1.94
CA ARG A 73 4.57 -8.60 -0.64
C ARG A 73 3.05 -8.53 -0.75
N LEU A 74 2.51 -7.88 -1.78
CA LEU A 74 1.07 -7.87 -2.03
C LEU A 74 0.56 -9.29 -2.35
N GLY A 75 1.33 -10.08 -3.10
CA GLY A 75 1.03 -11.49 -3.36
C GLY A 75 0.96 -12.33 -2.09
N GLU A 76 1.94 -12.17 -1.20
CA GLU A 76 1.98 -12.84 0.10
C GLU A 76 0.75 -12.49 0.96
N ILE A 77 0.39 -11.20 1.03
CA ILE A 77 -0.80 -10.73 1.77
C ILE A 77 -2.08 -11.29 1.14
N ARG A 78 -2.17 -11.34 -0.19
CA ARG A 78 -3.31 -11.96 -0.89
C ARG A 78 -3.45 -13.42 -0.52
N LYS A 79 -2.35 -14.17 -0.57
CA LYS A 79 -2.33 -15.59 -0.23
C LYS A 79 -2.79 -15.80 1.22
N ALA A 80 -2.20 -15.07 2.17
CA ALA A 80 -2.58 -15.14 3.58
C ALA A 80 -4.08 -14.87 3.81
N LEU A 81 -4.65 -13.84 3.18
CA LEU A 81 -6.08 -13.51 3.30
C LEU A 81 -7.02 -14.55 2.66
N VAL A 82 -6.53 -15.31 1.69
CA VAL A 82 -7.29 -16.41 1.07
C VAL A 82 -7.19 -17.65 1.94
N GLU A 83 -6.00 -17.98 2.45
CA GLU A 83 -5.80 -19.14 3.33
C GLU A 83 -6.52 -18.95 4.67
N GLU A 84 -6.48 -17.77 5.27
CA GLU A 84 -7.24 -17.45 6.49
C GLU A 84 -8.76 -17.62 6.27
N ARG A 85 -9.27 -17.14 5.13
CA ARG A 85 -10.67 -17.37 4.74
C ARG A 85 -10.98 -18.84 4.51
N HIS A 86 -10.02 -19.61 4.02
CA HIS A 86 -10.20 -21.04 3.79
C HIS A 86 -10.24 -21.80 5.13
N ILE A 87 -9.41 -21.42 6.10
CA ILE A 87 -9.41 -21.98 7.46
C ILE A 87 -10.72 -21.65 8.19
N ASP A 88 -11.25 -20.44 8.05
CA ASP A 88 -12.54 -20.05 8.64
C ASP A 88 -13.70 -20.88 8.04
N ARG A 89 -13.69 -21.08 6.71
CA ARG A 89 -14.66 -21.93 6.01
C ARG A 89 -14.55 -23.40 6.41
N ASP A 90 -13.35 -23.93 6.58
CA ASP A 90 -13.10 -25.31 7.01
C ASP A 90 -13.57 -25.55 8.45
N LYS A 91 -13.31 -24.59 9.36
CA LYS A 91 -13.87 -24.61 10.72
C LYS A 91 -15.40 -24.61 10.70
N GLY A 92 -16.04 -23.82 9.85
CA GLY A 92 -17.49 -23.81 9.70
C GLY A 92 -18.05 -25.12 9.12
N ALA A 93 -17.36 -25.72 8.15
CA ALA A 93 -17.75 -27.00 7.54
C ALA A 93 -17.64 -28.17 8.52
N ARG A 94 -16.69 -28.13 9.47
CA ARG A 94 -16.50 -29.15 10.50
C ARG A 94 -17.52 -29.12 11.64
N MET A 95 -18.40 -28.12 11.69
CA MET A 95 -19.46 -27.98 12.70
C MET A 95 -20.83 -28.53 12.25
N CYS A 96 -20.95 -29.10 11.04
CA CYS A 96 -22.20 -29.68 10.53
C CYS A 96 -22.06 -31.19 10.26
N LEU A 97 -21.72 -31.97 11.29
CA LEU A 97 -21.80 -33.44 11.29
C LEU A 97 -22.02 -33.89 12.73
N GLY A 98 -23.23 -33.63 13.22
CA GLY A 98 -23.64 -33.89 14.59
C GLY A 98 -25.15 -33.85 14.72
N GLU A 99 -25.84 -34.67 13.91
CA GLU A 99 -27.16 -35.25 14.19
C GLU A 99 -27.19 -36.66 13.58
#